data_AF-A0A353F4W0-F1
#
_entry.id   AF-A0A353F4W0-F1
#
_cell.length_a   1.000
_cell.length_b   1.000
_cell.length_c   1.000
_cell.angle_alpha   90.00
_cell.angle_beta   90.00
_cell.angle_gamma   90.00
#
_symmetry.space_group_name_H-M   'P 1'
#
loop_
_entity.id
_entity.type
_entity.pdbx_description
1 polymer ?
#
loop_
_entity_poly.entity_id
_entity_poly.type
_entity_poly.pdbx_seq_one_letter_code
_entity_poly.pdbx_strand_id
1 'polypeptide(L)'
;MIDSTSGWFLVSFAAMCVGLGKAGFSGLGLIAVFIMAELFGKASVGVLLPMLIVADVSVYPMFRKHASWAPVWKLVPPALVGMAIGFFLLDWIPEQWAKPVIGSIILFMVALQLIRQCSNDFFDKLAHSNGFGAAAGSFAGIATTIANAAGPVFQLYFLARRLP
;
A
#
# COMPACT_ATOMS: atom_id res chain seq x y z
N MET A 1 -12.22 18.68 -15.29
CA MET A 1 -12.02 18.18 -13.91
C MET A 1 -10.55 18.12 -13.48
N ILE A 2 -9.60 18.29 -14.42
CA ILE A 2 -8.22 18.73 -14.13
C ILE A 2 -7.94 19.86 -15.12
N ASP A 3 -8.58 21.01 -14.91
CA ASP A 3 -8.56 22.10 -15.91
C ASP A 3 -7.45 23.12 -15.59
N SER A 4 -6.73 22.91 -14.49
CA SER A 4 -5.60 23.73 -14.03
C SER A 4 -4.27 23.00 -14.23
N THR A 5 -3.27 23.71 -14.75
CA THR A 5 -1.87 23.26 -14.91
C THR A 5 -1.29 22.65 -13.63
N SER A 6 -1.74 23.12 -12.47
CA SER A 6 -1.36 22.58 -11.15
C SER A 6 -1.80 21.14 -10.92
N GLY A 7 -2.97 20.73 -11.43
CA GLY A 7 -3.47 19.38 -11.24
C GLY A 7 -2.68 18.34 -12.06
N TRP A 8 -2.31 18.68 -13.30
CA TRP A 8 -1.43 17.83 -14.12
C TRP A 8 -0.04 17.69 -13.53
N PHE A 9 0.48 18.77 -12.93
CA PHE A 9 1.75 18.72 -12.21
C PHE A 9 1.67 17.76 -11.01
N LEU A 10 0.63 17.86 -10.18
CA LEU A 10 0.43 16.98 -9.03
C LEU A 10 0.26 15.52 -9.43
N VAL A 11 -0.49 15.23 -10.50
CA VAL A 11 -0.64 13.87 -11.03
C VAL A 11 0.70 13.31 -11.52
N SER A 12 1.49 14.12 -12.23
CA SER A 12 2.82 13.72 -12.71
C SER A 12 3.78 13.44 -11.55
N PHE A 13 3.72 14.29 -10.51
CA PHE A 13 4.49 14.09 -9.29
C PHE A 13 4.05 12.83 -8.54
N ALA A 14 2.74 12.59 -8.42
CA ALA A 14 2.21 11.36 -7.83
C ALA A 14 2.68 10.11 -8.60
N ALA A 15 2.63 10.12 -9.93
CA ALA A 15 3.11 9.02 -10.76
C ALA A 15 4.62 8.76 -10.55
N MET A 16 5.43 9.82 -10.44
CA MET A 16 6.85 9.71 -10.10
C MET A 16 7.05 9.11 -8.70
N CYS A 17 6.29 9.54 -7.70
CA CYS A 17 6.31 8.96 -6.35
C CYS A 17 5.92 7.48 -6.33
N VAL A 18 4.95 7.05 -7.15
CA VAL A 18 4.60 5.62 -7.30
C VAL A 18 5.78 4.83 -7.85
N GLY A 19 6.42 5.32 -8.92
CA GLY A 19 7.58 4.67 -9.53
C GLY A 19 8.75 4.54 -8.56
N LEU A 20 9.11 5.64 -7.89
CA LEU A 20 10.17 5.65 -6.86
C LEU A 20 9.82 4.74 -5.67
N GLY A 21 8.54 4.69 -5.28
CA GLY A 21 8.05 3.79 -4.24
C GLY A 21 8.28 2.32 -4.56
N LYS A 22 8.07 1.91 -5.82
CA LYS A 22 8.35 0.54 -6.29
C LYS A 22 9.84 0.26 -6.50
N ALA A 23 10.66 1.30 -6.70
CA ALA A 23 12.12 1.18 -6.83
C ALA A 23 12.85 0.99 -5.49
N GLY A 24 12.16 1.03 -4.35
CA GLY A 24 12.71 0.72 -3.02
C GLY A 24 12.55 1.84 -1.97
N PHE A 25 12.09 3.03 -2.37
CA PHE A 25 11.83 4.13 -1.45
C PHE A 25 10.46 3.98 -0.78
N SER A 26 10.41 3.17 0.27
CA SER A 26 9.18 2.97 1.04
C SER A 26 8.64 4.29 1.61
N GLY A 27 7.31 4.45 1.58
CA GLY A 27 6.60 5.64 2.04
C GLY A 27 6.24 6.62 0.92
N LEU A 28 7.02 6.72 -0.17
CA LEU A 28 6.69 7.62 -1.28
C LEU A 28 5.35 7.25 -1.97
N GLY A 29 5.00 5.97 -1.98
CA GLY A 29 3.69 5.52 -2.47
C GLY A 29 2.52 6.10 -1.69
N LEU A 30 2.66 6.34 -0.37
CA LEU A 30 1.60 6.95 0.45
C LEU A 30 1.37 8.41 0.06
N ILE A 31 2.42 9.13 -0.33
CA ILE A 31 2.32 10.51 -0.83
C ILE A 31 1.50 10.53 -2.12
N ALA A 32 1.76 9.60 -3.04
CA ALA A 32 1.00 9.50 -4.28
C ALA A 32 -0.49 9.21 -4.02
N VAL A 33 -0.79 8.27 -3.11
CA VAL A 33 -2.17 7.97 -2.71
C VAL A 33 -2.84 9.21 -2.11
N PHE A 34 -2.16 9.94 -1.23
CA PHE A 34 -2.68 11.15 -0.61
C PHE A 34 -3.05 12.22 -1.66
N ILE A 35 -2.12 12.52 -2.58
CA ILE A 35 -2.35 13.50 -3.64
C ILE A 35 -3.55 13.09 -4.50
N MET A 36 -3.61 11.82 -4.89
CA MET A 36 -4.67 11.32 -5.75
C MET A 36 -6.02 11.28 -5.03
N ALA A 37 -6.05 10.89 -3.76
CA ALA A 37 -7.26 10.93 -2.93
C ALA A 37 -7.78 12.36 -2.77
N GLU A 38 -6.88 13.36 -2.70
CA GLU A 38 -7.30 14.75 -2.62
C GLU A 38 -7.89 15.26 -3.95
N LEU A 39 -7.32 14.86 -5.08
CA LEU A 39 -7.79 15.26 -6.40
C LEU A 39 -9.08 14.54 -6.84
N PHE A 40 -9.21 13.24 -6.54
CA PHE A 40 -10.25 12.37 -7.11
C PHE A 40 -11.16 11.71 -6.07
N GLY A 41 -10.90 11.88 -4.77
CA GLY A 41 -11.71 11.26 -3.71
C GLY A 41 -11.75 9.74 -3.82
N LYS A 42 -12.95 9.14 -3.78
CA LYS A 42 -13.15 7.69 -3.92
C LYS A 42 -12.63 7.14 -5.26
N ALA A 43 -12.74 7.92 -6.34
CA ALA A 43 -12.29 7.50 -7.68
C ALA A 43 -10.76 7.38 -7.77
N SER A 44 -10.00 7.97 -6.84
CA SER A 44 -8.54 7.86 -6.78
C SER A 44 -8.05 6.41 -6.76
N VAL A 45 -8.80 5.52 -6.10
CA VAL A 45 -8.46 4.10 -6.00
C VAL A 45 -8.39 3.45 -7.37
N GLY A 46 -9.36 3.76 -8.24
CA GLY A 46 -9.41 3.25 -9.61
C GLY A 46 -8.39 3.91 -10.52
N VAL A 47 -8.15 5.22 -10.37
CA VAL A 47 -7.18 5.95 -11.21
C VAL A 47 -5.74 5.55 -10.90
N LEU A 48 -5.42 5.21 -9.64
CA LEU A 48 -4.08 4.74 -9.27
C LEU A 48 -3.74 3.36 -9.84
N LEU A 49 -4.73 2.48 -10.03
CA LEU A 49 -4.50 1.09 -10.42
C LEU A 49 -3.70 0.96 -11.73
N PRO A 50 -4.06 1.63 -12.85
CA PRO A 50 -3.25 1.61 -14.06
C PRO A 50 -1.81 2.10 -13.84
N MET A 51 -1.60 3.15 -13.03
CA MET A 51 -0.26 3.65 -12.73
C MET A 51 0.57 2.62 -11.96
N LEU A 52 -0.05 1.94 -10.99
CA LEU A 52 0.58 0.88 -10.21
C LEU A 52 0.95 -0.31 -11.10
N ILE A 53 0.06 -0.72 -12.01
CA ILE A 53 0.33 -1.80 -12.97
C ILE A 53 1.54 -1.46 -13.84
N VAL A 54 1.60 -0.24 -14.39
CA VAL A 54 2.74 0.20 -15.22
C VAL A 54 4.03 0.22 -14.40
N ALA A 55 3.98 0.69 -13.15
CA ALA A 55 5.14 0.68 -12.26
C ALA A 55 5.60 -0.75 -11.94
N ASP A 56 4.68 -1.68 -11.70
CA ASP A 56 4.97 -3.09 -11.43
C ASP A 56 5.61 -3.79 -12.63
N VAL A 57 5.06 -3.59 -13.84
CA VAL A 57 5.63 -4.14 -15.08
C VAL A 57 7.03 -3.58 -15.34
N SER A 58 7.27 -2.30 -15.03
CA SER A 58 8.58 -1.67 -15.22
C SER A 58 9.64 -2.22 -14.27
N VAL A 59 9.26 -2.53 -13.03
CA VAL A 59 10.20 -3.00 -11.98
C VAL A 59 10.41 -4.52 -12.03
N TYR A 60 9.41 -5.29 -12.47
CA TYR A 60 9.47 -6.75 -12.49
C TYR A 60 10.74 -7.36 -13.15
N PRO A 61 11.19 -6.92 -14.35
CA PRO A 61 12.37 -7.49 -15.00
C PRO A 61 13.66 -7.33 -14.19
N MET A 62 13.74 -6.27 -13.38
CA MET A 62 14.90 -5.93 -12.56
C MET A 62 15.01 -6.85 -11.32
N PHE A 63 13.88 -7.22 -10.72
CA PHE A 63 13.86 -7.98 -9.46
C PHE A 63 13.54 -9.47 -9.62
N ARG A 64 13.08 -9.94 -10.79
CA ARG A 64 12.68 -11.34 -11.01
C ARG A 64 13.76 -12.38 -10.68
N LYS A 65 15.04 -12.04 -10.76
CA LYS A 65 16.17 -12.96 -10.50
C LYS A 65 16.47 -13.16 -9.01
N HIS A 66 16.02 -12.25 -8.15
CA HIS A 66 16.33 -12.24 -6.71
C HIS A 66 15.11 -12.56 -5.84
N ALA A 67 13.93 -12.76 -6.44
CA ALA A 67 12.68 -12.95 -5.71
C ALA A 67 12.40 -14.42 -5.37
N SER A 68 11.94 -14.68 -4.14
CA SER A 68 11.43 -15.99 -3.71
C SER A 68 9.90 -16.00 -3.64
N TRP A 69 9.26 -16.99 -4.27
CA TRP A 69 7.81 -17.08 -4.34
C TRP A 69 7.17 -17.79 -3.13
N ALA A 70 7.93 -18.57 -2.37
CA ALA A 70 7.40 -19.35 -1.25
C ALA A 70 6.76 -18.49 -0.14
N PRO A 71 7.33 -17.33 0.27
CA PRO A 71 6.67 -16.44 1.23
C PRO A 71 5.43 -15.76 0.65
N VAL A 72 5.45 -15.44 -0.65
CA VAL A 72 4.34 -14.77 -1.36
C VAL A 72 3.09 -15.65 -1.33
N TRP A 73 3.21 -16.93 -1.69
CA TRP A 73 2.08 -17.86 -1.69
C TRP A 73 1.41 -18.04 -0.32
N LYS A 74 2.14 -17.84 0.79
CA LYS A 74 1.58 -17.90 2.15
C LYS A 74 0.78 -16.65 2.51
N LEU A 75 1.10 -15.50 1.90
CA LEU A 75 0.42 -14.23 2.12
C LEU A 75 -0.77 -14.01 1.19
N VAL A 76 -0.79 -14.66 0.02
CA VAL A 76 -1.87 -14.49 -0.96
C VAL A 76 -3.25 -14.84 -0.38
N PRO A 77 -3.46 -16.01 0.29
CA PRO A 77 -4.78 -16.33 0.84
C PRO A 77 -5.32 -15.30 1.84
N PRO A 78 -4.58 -14.90 2.90
CA PRO A 78 -5.08 -13.86 3.81
C PRO A 78 -5.23 -12.50 3.11
N ALA A 79 -4.34 -12.15 2.18
CA ALA A 79 -4.48 -10.93 1.40
C ALA A 79 -5.76 -10.92 0.54
N LEU A 80 -6.13 -12.05 -0.07
CA LEU A 80 -7.39 -12.18 -0.82
C LEU A 80 -8.60 -11.99 0.08
N VAL A 81 -8.59 -12.58 1.29
CA VAL A 81 -9.65 -12.37 2.28
C VAL A 81 -9.73 -10.89 2.67
N GLY A 82 -8.59 -10.25 2.92
CA GLY A 82 -8.51 -8.83 3.18
C GLY A 82 -9.03 -7.97 2.03
N MET A 83 -8.70 -8.31 0.79
CA MET A 83 -9.19 -7.59 -0.39
C MET A 83 -10.69 -7.73 -0.57
N ALA A 84 -11.26 -8.92 -0.34
CA ALA A 84 -12.71 -9.11 -0.38
C ALA A 84 -13.41 -8.23 0.68
N ILE A 85 -12.91 -8.23 1.91
CA ILE A 85 -13.42 -7.37 2.99
C ILE A 85 -13.30 -5.89 2.61
N GLY A 86 -12.13 -5.48 2.12
CA GLY A 86 -11.84 -4.12 1.69
C GLY A 86 -12.74 -3.66 0.53
N PHE A 87 -13.09 -4.55 -0.38
CA PHE A 87 -14.00 -4.28 -1.49
C PHE A 87 -15.40 -3.95 -0.99
N PHE A 88 -15.96 -4.79 -0.10
CA PHE A 88 -17.27 -4.51 0.49
C PHE A 88 -17.26 -3.23 1.33
N LEU A 89 -16.20 -2.99 2.11
CA LEU A 89 -16.03 -1.74 2.85
C LEU A 89 -16.01 -0.53 1.91
N LEU A 90 -15.24 -0.58 0.83
CA LEU A 90 -15.14 0.52 -0.11
C LEU A 90 -16.47 0.78 -0.82
N ASP A 91 -17.20 -0.27 -1.20
CA ASP A 91 -18.53 -0.13 -1.81
C ASP A 91 -19.51 0.55 -0.85
N TRP A 92 -19.49 0.15 0.41
CA TRP A 92 -20.37 0.68 1.45
C TRP A 92 -20.03 2.12 1.89
N ILE A 93 -18.79 2.57 1.69
CA ILE A 93 -18.36 3.93 2.06
C ILE A 93 -18.95 4.98 1.10
N PRO A 94 -19.73 5.95 1.60
CA PRO A 94 -20.19 7.08 0.80
C PRO A 94 -19.03 7.97 0.36
N GLU A 95 -19.14 8.66 -0.78
CA GLU A 95 -18.05 9.48 -1.34
C GLU A 95 -17.52 10.55 -0.37
N GLN A 96 -18.40 11.15 0.43
CA GLN A 96 -18.04 12.13 1.46
C GLN A 96 -17.11 11.57 2.55
N TRP A 97 -17.19 10.26 2.82
CA TRP A 97 -16.39 9.57 3.83
C TRP A 97 -15.14 8.91 3.25
N ALA A 98 -15.02 8.80 1.93
CA ALA A 98 -13.88 8.14 1.29
C ALA A 98 -12.55 8.86 1.59
N LYS A 99 -12.52 10.19 1.46
CA LYS A 99 -11.33 11.00 1.77
C LYS A 99 -10.84 10.82 3.22
N PRO A 100 -11.67 11.04 4.26
CA PRO A 100 -11.22 10.89 5.65
C PRO A 100 -10.84 9.45 6.00
N VAL A 101 -11.50 8.44 5.42
CA VAL A 101 -11.11 7.02 5.62
C VAL A 101 -9.75 6.73 5.02
N ILE A 102 -9.50 7.13 3.76
CA ILE A 102 -8.20 6.96 3.10
C ILE A 102 -7.11 7.70 3.89
N GLY A 103 -7.37 8.94 4.31
CA GLY A 103 -6.45 9.73 5.12
C GLY A 103 -6.13 9.08 6.47
N SER A 104 -7.13 8.50 7.14
CA SER A 104 -6.94 7.76 8.39
C SER A 104 -6.06 6.51 8.19
N ILE A 105 -6.27 5.76 7.11
CA ILE A 105 -5.44 4.59 6.76
C ILE A 105 -4.00 5.03 6.49
N ILE A 106 -3.79 6.13 5.75
CA ILE A 106 -2.44 6.67 5.49
C ILE A 106 -1.77 7.08 6.81
N LEU A 107 -2.47 7.81 7.68
CA LEU A 107 -1.93 8.22 8.97
C LEU A 107 -1.57 7.01 9.84
N PHE A 108 -2.43 5.99 9.84
CA PHE A 108 -2.17 4.72 10.52
C PHE A 108 -0.94 4.01 9.95
N MET A 109 -0.76 3.97 8.62
CA MET A 109 0.45 3.43 7.98
C MET A 109 1.71 4.19 8.38
N VAL A 110 1.67 5.52 8.36
CA VAL A 110 2.79 6.37 8.77
C VAL A 110 3.12 6.13 10.24
N ALA A 111 2.12 6.09 11.12
CA ALA A 111 2.30 5.79 12.53
C ALA A 111 2.94 4.41 12.75
N LEU A 112 2.45 3.36 12.07
CA LEU A 112 3.07 2.03 12.12
C LEU A 112 4.53 2.05 11.65
N GLN A 113 4.82 2.78 10.57
CA GLN A 113 6.17 2.88 10.02
C GLN A 113 7.12 3.66 10.96
N LEU A 114 6.63 4.67 11.67
CA LEU A 114 7.38 5.42 12.69
C LEU A 114 7.62 4.59 13.95
N ILE A 115 6.57 3.94 14.48
CA ILE A 115 6.68 3.07 15.66
C ILE A 115 7.71 1.98 15.43
N ARG A 116 7.69 1.36 14.23
CA ARG A 116 8.68 0.38 13.83
C ARG A 116 10.10 0.95 13.81
N GLN A 117 10.31 2.15 13.25
CA GLN A 117 11.64 2.78 13.23
C GLN A 117 12.18 3.02 14.65
N CYS A 118 11.30 3.36 15.59
CA CYS A 118 11.69 3.59 16.99
C CYS A 118 11.79 2.29 17.83
N SER A 119 11.10 1.21 17.46
CA SER A 119 10.99 -0.01 18.29
C SER A 119 11.07 -1.29 17.45
N ASN A 120 12.30 -1.66 17.08
CA ASN A 120 12.58 -2.88 16.30
C ASN A 120 12.25 -4.17 17.07
N ASP A 121 12.49 -4.19 18.38
CA ASP A 121 12.36 -5.39 19.23
C ASP A 121 10.91 -5.88 19.40
N PHE A 122 9.93 -4.98 19.33
CA PHE A 122 8.51 -5.33 19.43
C PHE A 122 8.02 -6.08 18.19
N PHE A 123 8.47 -5.65 17.00
CA PHE A 123 8.09 -6.28 15.73
C PHE A 123 8.78 -7.62 15.50
N ASP A 124 10.03 -7.77 15.93
CA ASP A 124 10.75 -9.06 15.85
C ASP A 124 10.04 -10.15 16.66
N LYS A 125 9.47 -9.81 17.83
CA LYS A 125 8.67 -10.73 18.64
C LYS A 125 7.32 -11.07 17.99
N LEU A 126 6.64 -10.10 17.37
CA LEU A 126 5.38 -10.35 16.66
C LEU A 126 5.58 -11.24 15.42
N ALA A 127 6.71 -11.10 14.71
CA ALA A 127 7.04 -11.90 13.54
C ALA A 127 7.16 -13.41 13.81
N HIS A 128 7.47 -13.79 15.05
CA HIS A 128 7.56 -15.18 15.49
C HIS A 128 6.20 -15.80 15.84
N SER A 129 5.11 -15.00 15.88
CA SER A 129 3.77 -15.54 16.10
C SER A 129 3.17 -16.05 14.78
N ASN A 130 2.66 -17.29 14.78
CA ASN A 130 2.08 -17.92 13.59
C ASN A 130 0.88 -17.14 12.99
N GLY A 131 0.20 -16.31 13.79
CA GLY A 131 -0.94 -15.50 13.36
C GLY A 131 -0.57 -14.17 12.69
N PHE A 132 0.66 -13.68 12.86
CA PHE A 132 1.05 -12.35 12.36
C PHE A 132 1.02 -12.26 10.83
N GLY A 133 1.37 -13.35 10.13
CA GLY A 133 1.30 -13.37 8.66
C GLY A 133 -0.12 -13.33 8.11
N ALA A 134 -1.08 -13.95 8.80
CA ALA A 134 -2.48 -13.86 8.41
C ALA A 134 -3.03 -12.46 8.67
N ALA A 135 -2.77 -11.88 9.84
CA ALA A 135 -3.20 -10.53 10.18
C ALA A 135 -2.58 -9.48 9.25
N ALA A 136 -1.25 -9.55 9.03
CA ALA A 136 -0.55 -8.63 8.13
C ALA A 136 -1.02 -8.78 6.68
N GLY A 137 -1.24 -10.01 6.20
CA GLY A 137 -1.77 -10.28 4.87
C GLY A 137 -3.17 -9.69 4.68
N SER A 138 -4.10 -9.98 5.60
CA SER A 138 -5.47 -9.44 5.54
C SER A 138 -5.48 -7.92 5.64
N PHE A 139 -4.68 -7.34 6.53
CA PHE A 139 -4.59 -5.91 6.68
C PHE A 139 -3.98 -5.23 5.45
N ALA A 140 -2.95 -5.83 4.85
CA ALA A 140 -2.40 -5.39 3.57
C ALA A 140 -3.45 -5.44 2.45
N GLY A 141 -4.25 -6.51 2.38
CA GLY A 141 -5.33 -6.64 1.40
C GLY A 141 -6.40 -5.54 1.53
N ILE A 142 -6.83 -5.26 2.77
CA ILE A 142 -7.78 -4.17 3.05
C ILE A 142 -7.18 -2.82 2.65
N ALA A 143 -5.96 -2.53 3.10
CA ALA A 143 -5.27 -1.27 2.82
C ALA A 143 -5.00 -1.07 1.32
N THR A 144 -4.70 -2.12 0.57
CA THR A 144 -4.57 -2.04 -0.89
C THR A 144 -5.90 -1.71 -1.55
N THR A 145 -6.99 -2.33 -1.11
CA THR A 145 -8.29 -2.15 -1.78
C THR A 145 -8.86 -0.76 -1.53
N ILE A 146 -8.74 -0.25 -0.30
CA ILE A 146 -9.34 1.04 0.07
C ILE A 146 -8.42 2.21 -0.30
N ALA A 147 -7.10 2.02 -0.19
CA ALA A 147 -6.13 3.12 -0.28
C ALA A 147 -4.91 2.81 -1.15
N ASN A 148 -4.86 1.67 -1.86
CA ASN A 148 -3.66 1.26 -2.61
C ASN A 148 -2.35 1.29 -1.78
N ALA A 149 -2.46 1.06 -0.47
CA ALA A 149 -1.42 1.33 0.52
C ALA A 149 -0.85 0.07 1.19
N ALA A 150 -0.80 -1.07 0.50
CA ALA A 150 -0.24 -2.31 1.08
C ALA A 150 1.29 -2.30 1.26
N GLY A 151 2.00 -1.40 0.56
CA GLY A 151 3.47 -1.34 0.55
C GLY A 151 4.11 -1.33 1.95
N PRO A 152 3.75 -0.39 2.84
CA PRO A 152 4.30 -0.33 4.19
C PRO A 152 4.04 -1.60 5.00
N VAL A 153 2.86 -2.22 4.86
CA VAL A 153 2.49 -3.45 5.59
C VAL A 153 3.35 -4.62 5.12
N PHE A 154 3.52 -4.81 3.81
CA PHE A 154 4.38 -5.87 3.29
C PHE A 154 5.85 -5.64 3.63
N GLN A 155 6.33 -4.40 3.56
CA GLN A 155 7.71 -4.09 3.94
C GLN A 155 7.97 -4.36 5.43
N LEU A 156 6.98 -4.09 6.28
CA LEU A 156 7.02 -4.43 7.70
C LEU A 156 7.07 -5.95 7.90
N TYR A 157 6.20 -6.69 7.20
CA TYR A 157 6.14 -8.14 7.28
C TYR A 157 7.44 -8.81 6.82
N PHE A 158 7.96 -8.44 5.64
CA PHE A 158 9.16 -9.06 5.07
C PHE A 158 10.41 -8.75 5.90
N LEU A 159 10.57 -7.51 6.38
CA LEU A 159 11.71 -7.17 7.22
C LEU A 159 11.66 -7.91 8.57
N ALA A 160 10.48 -8.00 9.20
CA ALA A 160 10.35 -8.67 10.49
C ALA A 160 10.62 -10.19 10.39
N ARG A 161 10.42 -10.79 9.20
CA ARG A 161 10.80 -12.18 8.92
C ARG A 161 12.27 -12.38 8.53
N ARG A 162 13.07 -11.30 8.48
CA ARG A 162 14.48 -11.32 8.04
C ARG A 162 14.69 -12.09 6.73
N LEU A 163 13.70 -12.00 5.84
CA LEU A 163 13.87 -12.49 4.48
C LEU A 163 14.67 -11.41 3.73
N PRO A 164 15.80 -11.76 3.10
CA PRO A 164 16.60 -10.81 2.32
C PRO A 164 15.79 -10.18 1.19
#